data_AF-A0A3C0QSQ7-F1
#
_entry.id   AF-A0A3C0QSQ7-F1
#
_cell.length_a   1.000
_cell.length_b   1.000
_cell.length_c   1.000
_cell.angle_alpha   90.00
_cell.angle_beta   90.00
_cell.angle_gamma   90.00
#
_symmetry.space_group_name_H-M   'P 1'
#
loop_
_entity.id
_entity.type
_entity.pdbx_description
1 polymer ?
#
loop_
_entity_poly.entity_id
_entity_poly.type
_entity_poly.pdbx_seq_one_letter_code
_entity_poly.pdbx_strand_id
1 'polypeptide(L)'
;MKLSFILLAILLAVAVIFMTVTVTFIPKIIVRTAPEDIREKVLARPDAPVWKTVTGCILAVLILLCTVGVLIYAGMDAVKNHMNFMQIFVRYLILLEGYK
;
A
#
# COMPACT_ATOMS: atom_id res chain seq x y z
N MET A 1 13.96 17.27 -5.82
CA MET A 1 14.14 16.24 -4.76
C MET A 1 13.23 16.40 -3.55
N LYS A 2 12.91 17.61 -3.04
CA LYS A 2 11.95 17.78 -1.92
C LYS A 2 10.59 17.08 -2.17
N LEU A 3 10.07 17.21 -3.40
CA LEU A 3 8.81 16.58 -3.82
C LEU A 3 8.87 15.04 -3.84
N SER A 4 10.06 14.47 -4.06
CA SER A 4 10.29 13.02 -4.02
C SER A 4 10.17 12.47 -2.60
N PHE A 5 10.69 13.18 -1.60
CA PHE A 5 10.53 12.80 -0.19
C PHE A 5 9.09 12.94 0.30
N ILE A 6 8.34 13.91 -0.21
CA ILE A 6 6.90 14.04 0.08
C ILE A 6 6.13 12.85 -0.50
N LEU A 7 6.40 12.46 -1.74
CA LEU A 7 5.76 11.29 -2.36
C LEU A 7 6.15 9.99 -1.64
N LEU A 8 7.39 9.87 -1.17
CA LEU A 8 7.81 8.76 -0.32
C LEU A 8 7.03 8.74 1.00
N ALA A 9 6.91 9.87 1.69
CA ALA A 9 6.15 9.96 2.92
C ALA A 9 4.66 9.60 2.72
N ILE A 10 4.06 10.02 1.60
CA ILE A 10 2.70 9.62 1.21
C ILE A 10 2.63 8.10 0.99
N LEU A 11 3.58 7.52 0.26
CA LEU A 11 3.61 6.08 -0.02
C LEU A 11 3.77 5.26 1.27
N LEU A 12 4.62 5.71 2.20
CA LEU A 12 4.79 5.10 3.52
C LEU A 12 3.51 5.22 4.36
N ALA A 13 2.85 6.38 4.38
CA ALA A 13 1.58 6.54 5.08
C ALA A 13 0.51 5.60 4.51
N VAL A 14 0.42 5.50 3.18
CA VAL A 14 -0.49 4.57 2.50
C VAL A 14 -0.17 3.11 2.85
N ALA A 15 1.11 2.73 2.96
CA ALA A 15 1.52 1.39 3.38
C ALA A 15 1.12 1.07 4.83
N VAL A 16 1.27 2.02 5.76
CA VAL A 16 0.81 1.86 7.15
C VAL A 16 -0.71 1.71 7.22
N ILE A 17 -1.45 2.52 6.45
CA ILE A 17 -2.90 2.41 6.33
C ILE A 17 -3.28 1.04 5.75
N PHE A 18 -2.58 0.55 4.73
CA PHE A 18 -2.82 -0.79 4.18
C PHE A 18 -2.64 -1.89 5.21
N MET A 19 -1.56 -1.84 6.00
CA MET A 19 -1.30 -2.82 7.05
C MET A 19 -2.38 -2.80 8.13
N THR A 20 -2.78 -1.61 8.59
CA THR A 20 -3.84 -1.47 9.61
C THR A 20 -5.21 -1.91 9.11
N VAL A 21 -5.58 -1.56 7.88
CA VAL A 21 -6.81 -2.03 7.23
C VAL A 21 -6.78 -3.55 7.09
N THR A 22 -5.67 -4.12 6.64
CA THR A 22 -5.51 -5.58 6.54
C THR A 22 -5.69 -6.22 7.91
N VAL A 23 -4.92 -5.84 8.94
CA VAL A 23 -5.02 -6.45 10.29
C VAL A 23 -6.44 -6.36 10.89
N THR A 24 -7.15 -5.26 10.64
CA THR A 24 -8.48 -4.99 11.20
C THR A 24 -9.59 -5.69 10.42
N PHE A 25 -9.45 -5.83 9.10
CA PHE A 25 -10.48 -6.30 8.19
C PHE A 25 -10.11 -7.58 7.45
N ILE A 26 -9.09 -8.34 7.89
CA ILE A 26 -8.70 -9.64 7.30
C ILE A 26 -9.96 -10.49 7.10
N PRO A 27 -10.35 -10.79 5.85
CA PRO A 27 -11.43 -11.71 5.57
C PRO A 27 -10.95 -13.12 5.90
N LYS A 28 -11.74 -13.89 6.66
CA LYS A 28 -11.46 -15.32 6.93
C LYS A 28 -11.27 -16.15 5.65
N ILE A 29 -11.77 -15.67 4.51
CA ILE A 29 -11.62 -16.27 3.18
C ILE A 29 -10.14 -16.26 2.72
N ILE A 30 -9.41 -15.19 2.98
CA ILE A 30 -8.01 -15.02 2.53
C ILE A 30 -7.04 -15.82 3.43
N VAL A 31 -7.47 -16.13 4.66
CA VAL A 31 -6.68 -16.83 5.68
C VAL A 31 -6.50 -18.32 5.37
N ARG A 32 -7.29 -18.89 4.45
CA ARG A 32 -7.19 -20.32 4.09
C ARG A 32 -5.82 -20.72 3.54
N THR A 33 -5.09 -19.78 2.96
CA THR A 33 -3.74 -19.98 2.40
C THR A 33 -2.62 -19.52 3.34
N ALA A 34 -2.95 -19.03 4.53
CA ALA A 34 -1.96 -18.56 5.51
C ALA A 34 -1.35 -19.74 6.31
N PRO A 35 -0.13 -19.58 6.86
CA PRO A 35 0.47 -20.53 7.78
C PRO A 35 -0.45 -20.87 8.96
N GLU A 36 -0.35 -22.10 9.49
CA GLU A 36 -1.29 -22.62 10.48
C GLU A 36 -1.41 -21.71 11.72
N ASP A 37 -0.29 -21.20 12.21
CA ASP A 37 -0.20 -20.31 13.37
C ASP A 37 -0.98 -18.99 13.20
N ILE A 38 -1.10 -18.49 11.97
CA ILE A 38 -1.90 -17.31 11.63
C ILE A 38 -3.35 -17.71 11.41
N ARG A 39 -3.56 -18.85 10.74
CA ARG A 39 -4.90 -19.37 10.43
C ARG A 39 -5.71 -19.62 11.69
N GLU A 40 -5.14 -20.29 12.68
CA GLU A 40 -5.81 -20.56 13.96
C GLU A 40 -6.19 -19.27 14.70
N LYS A 41 -5.26 -18.31 14.79
CA LYS A 41 -5.49 -17.04 15.48
C LYS A 41 -6.57 -16.18 14.84
N VAL A 42 -6.74 -16.25 13.52
CA VAL A 42 -7.75 -15.46 12.81
C VAL A 42 -9.11 -16.18 12.77
N LEU A 43 -9.12 -17.52 12.66
CA LEU A 43 -10.36 -18.30 12.73
C LEU A 43 -10.98 -18.28 14.13
N ALA A 44 -10.16 -18.22 15.18
CA ALA A 44 -10.61 -18.09 16.57
C ALA A 44 -11.33 -16.75 16.87
N ARG A 45 -11.21 -15.74 15.99
CA ARG A 45 -11.91 -14.46 16.16
C ARG A 45 -13.40 -14.63 15.82
N PRO A 46 -14.32 -13.93 16.52
CA PRO A 46 -15.72 -13.91 16.14
C PRO A 46 -15.87 -13.44 14.69
N ASP A 47 -16.88 -13.96 13.99
CA ASP A 47 -17.15 -13.56 12.60
C ASP A 47 -17.38 -12.05 12.52
N ALA A 48 -16.57 -11.39 11.70
CA ALA A 48 -16.76 -9.99 11.43
C ALA A 48 -18.08 -9.82 10.64
N PRO A 49 -18.93 -8.85 11.00
CA PRO A 49 -20.14 -8.58 10.25
C PRO A 49 -19.79 -8.20 8.80
N VAL A 50 -20.64 -8.62 7.85
CA VAL A 50 -20.38 -8.52 6.40
C VAL A 50 -19.98 -7.10 5.97
N TRP A 51 -20.53 -6.06 6.60
CA TRP A 51 -20.18 -4.66 6.31
C TRP A 51 -18.71 -4.32 6.57
N LYS A 52 -18.06 -4.96 7.55
CA LYS A 52 -16.62 -4.80 7.82
C LYS A 52 -15.78 -5.36 6.68
N THR A 53 -16.16 -6.52 6.15
CA THR A 53 -15.47 -7.12 5.00
C THR A 53 -15.62 -6.25 3.75
N VAL A 54 -16.82 -5.72 3.49
CA VAL A 54 -17.09 -4.83 2.35
C VAL A 54 -16.28 -3.54 2.45
N THR A 55 -16.26 -2.91 3.63
CA THR A 55 -15.46 -1.69 3.86
C THR A 55 -13.95 -1.94 3.72
N GLY A 56 -13.45 -3.07 4.21
CA GLY A 56 -12.06 -3.49 4.01
C GLY A 56 -11.70 -3.65 2.53
N CYS A 57 -12.56 -4.28 1.72
CA CYS A 57 -12.35 -4.41 0.28
C CYS A 57 -12.35 -3.06 -0.43
N ILE A 58 -13.30 -2.16 -0.12
CA ILE A 58 -13.35 -0.83 -0.72
C ILE A 58 -12.07 -0.04 -0.39
N LEU A 59 -11.62 -0.09 0.86
CA LEU A 59 -10.39 0.55 1.29
C LEU A 59 -9.16 -0.04 0.59
N ALA A 60 -9.08 -1.36 0.43
CA ALA A 60 -7.98 -2.01 -0.30
C ALA A 60 -7.90 -1.53 -1.75
N VAL A 61 -9.04 -1.41 -2.44
CA VAL A 61 -9.09 -0.89 -3.82
C VAL A 61 -8.66 0.58 -3.87
N LEU A 62 -9.14 1.41 -2.95
CA LEU A 62 -8.75 2.82 -2.86
C LEU A 62 -7.25 2.98 -2.63
N ILE A 63 -6.66 2.17 -1.74
CA ILE A 63 -5.23 2.17 -1.44
C ILE A 63 -4.40 1.78 -2.68
N LEU A 64 -4.86 0.77 -3.42
CA LEU A 64 -4.23 0.36 -4.67
C LEU A 64 -4.25 1.51 -5.69
N LEU A 65 -5.40 2.16 -5.86
CA LEU A 65 -5.53 3.32 -6.75
C LEU A 65 -4.64 4.48 -6.31
N CYS A 66 -4.55 4.77 -5.00
CA CYS A 66 -3.64 5.79 -4.46
C CYS A 66 -2.18 5.47 -4.77
N THR A 67 -1.76 4.22 -4.58
CA THR A 67 -0.39 3.79 -4.86
C THR A 67 -0.04 3.97 -6.34
N VAL A 68 -0.91 3.49 -7.23
CA VAL A 68 -0.74 3.66 -8.69
C VAL A 68 -0.74 5.14 -9.07
N GLY A 69 -1.64 5.94 -8.49
CA GLY A 69 -1.72 7.38 -8.73
C GLY A 69 -0.43 8.13 -8.33
N VAL A 70 0.17 7.78 -7.17
CA VAL A 70 1.45 8.34 -6.72
C VAL A 70 2.57 8.02 -7.69
N LEU A 71 2.62 6.79 -8.22
CA LEU A 71 3.64 6.37 -9.19
C LEU A 71 3.49 7.07 -10.55
N ILE A 72 2.26 7.20 -11.05
CA ILE A 72 1.97 7.93 -12.30
C ILE A 72 2.32 9.40 -12.13
N TYR A 73 1.91 10.03 -11.02
CA TYR A 73 2.21 11.42 -10.73
C TYR A 73 3.72 11.67 -10.61
N ALA A 74 4.46 10.76 -9.97
CA ALA A 74 5.92 10.84 -9.90
C ALA A 74 6.56 10.82 -11.30
N GLY A 75 6.00 10.03 -12.22
CA GLY A 75 6.44 9.97 -13.62
C GLY A 75 6.11 11.25 -14.39
N MET A 76 4.88 11.74 -14.28
CA MET A 76 4.46 13.01 -14.92
C MET A 76 5.29 14.20 -14.43
N ASP A 77 5.58 14.27 -13.13
CA ASP A 77 6.41 15.31 -12.53
C ASP A 77 7.87 15.21 -12.99
N ALA A 78 8.40 13.99 -13.18
CA ALA A 78 9.73 13.79 -13.74
C ALA A 78 9.85 14.30 -15.19
N VAL A 79 8.82 14.07 -16.01
CA VAL A 79 8.76 14.57 -17.40
C VAL A 79 8.68 16.09 -17.43
N LYS A 80 7.81 16.70 -16.60
CA LYS A 80 7.63 18.16 -16.54
C LYS A 80 8.88 18.91 -16.08
N ASN A 81 9.67 18.33 -15.20
CA ASN A 81 10.88 18.94 -14.68
C ASN A 81 12.14 18.61 -15.51
N HIS A 82 11.99 18.01 -16.70
CA HIS A 82 13.09 17.59 -17.58
C HIS A 82 14.18 16.82 -16.83
N MET A 83 13.78 15.95 -15.89
CA MET A 83 14.73 15.22 -15.07
C MET A 83 15.55 14.26 -15.94
N ASN A 84 16.86 14.24 -15.70
CA ASN A 84 17.75 13.33 -16.40
C ASN A 84 17.50 11.89 -15.97
N PHE A 85 17.82 10.90 -16.81
CA PHE A 85 17.56 9.47 -16.54
C PHE A 85 18.03 9.03 -15.14
N MET A 86 19.24 9.44 -14.74
CA MET A 86 19.79 9.12 -13.42
C MET A 86 18.97 9.70 -12.25
N GLN A 87 18.37 10.88 -12.41
CA GLN A 87 17.53 11.50 -11.38
C GLN A 87 16.19 10.77 -11.24
N ILE A 88 15.63 10.31 -12.36
CA ILE A 88 14.40 9.50 -12.38
C ILE A 88 14.68 8.14 -11.75
N PHE A 89 15.79 7.50 -12.14
CA PHE A 89 16.22 6.21 -11.62
C PHE A 89 16.41 6.25 -10.10
N VAL A 90 17.19 7.22 -9.58
CA VAL A 90 17.39 7.38 -8.13
C VAL A 90 16.08 7.66 -7.40
N ARG A 91 15.16 8.44 -7.99
CA ARG A 91 13.84 8.70 -7.40
C ARG A 91 13.00 7.44 -7.26
N TYR A 92 12.94 6.59 -8.29
CA TYR A 92 12.20 5.33 -8.21
C TYR A 92 12.89 4.30 -7.32
N LEU A 93 14.22 4.30 -7.25
CA LEU A 93 14.99 3.53 -6.26
C LEU A 93 14.58 3.91 -4.84
N ILE A 94 14.50 5.21 -4.54
CA ILE A 94 14.05 5.69 -3.22
C ILE A 94 12.58 5.33 -2.97
N LEU A 95 11.71 5.43 -3.98
CA LEU A 95 10.28 5.12 -3.82
C LEU A 95 9.98 3.62 -3.68
N LEU A 96 10.77 2.74 -4.29
CA LEU A 96 10.52 1.30 -4.33
C LEU A 96 11.41 0.49 -3.38
N GLU A 97 12.69 0.87 -3.25
CA GLU A 97 13.70 0.19 -2.43
C GLU A 97 14.12 1.01 -1.20
N GLY A 98 13.57 2.21 -0.98
CA GLY A 98 13.98 3.13 0.10
C GLY A 98 13.80 2.64 1.54
N TYR A 99 13.52 1.35 1.73
CA TYR A 99 13.60 0.67 3.00
C TYR A 99 14.16 -0.75 2.79
N LYS A 100 15.49 -0.87 2.88
CA LYS A 100 16.15 -2.12 3.26
C LYS A 100 16.55 -2.01 4.72
#